data_AF-A0A7W1CHP5-F1
#
_entry.id   AF-A0A7W1CHP5-F1
#
_cell.length_a   1.000
_cell.length_b   1.000
_cell.length_c   1.000
_cell.angle_alpha   90.00
_cell.angle_beta   90.00
_cell.angle_gamma   90.00
#
_symmetry.space_group_name_H-M   'P 1'
#
loop_
_entity.id
_entity.type
_entity.pdbx_description
1 polymer ?
#
loop_
_entity_poly.entity_id
_entity_poly.type
_entity_poly.pdbx_seq_one_letter_code
_entity_poly.pdbx_strand_id
1 'polypeptide(L)'
;MKQFFTYVLLTLNLTLQAGIPLTSNYFGPTESLIIRETWGKIESSLVSQNVPTEMIPLFDKIAKKEDWGHIGYHGSTQEFRFFQDVIRFTIEEILAIQIKKNFHFLRIPGDSDLNLNTIKEFVKYWGEENVNNRDSIRAKQLLSLNFGIYSNFKSKGSCSVKLFAKDKSSKPISYIDQLIPFYEKMGIKNSEASLKKLHKIFSTCLKSDSGILLQFSENSHLSSSTKEAYNFADKLCYPAKSGGYRYDEKLISAHFKRAMSDDYMNNAADISDQIRLLVNNRHTLNPFSHFTIQRWDLVDAKAVTDYEKEMRLSIRKLTYDSKKVVNYHDSLMKEWKKEVD
;
A
#
# COMPACT_ATOMS: atom_id res chain seq x y z
N MET A 1 -34.44 -8.17 -28.58
CA MET A 1 -34.14 -7.87 -27.16
C MET A 1 -33.74 -9.09 -26.31
N LYS A 2 -33.21 -10.18 -26.92
CA LYS A 2 -32.69 -11.36 -26.20
C LYS A 2 -31.22 -11.70 -26.53
N GLN A 3 -30.55 -10.89 -27.37
CA GLN A 3 -29.15 -11.13 -27.79
C GLN A 3 -28.11 -10.28 -27.05
N PHE A 4 -28.52 -9.35 -26.18
CA PHE A 4 -27.58 -8.53 -25.40
C PHE A 4 -27.18 -9.18 -24.06
N PHE A 5 -27.92 -10.19 -23.61
CA PHE A 5 -27.67 -10.88 -22.34
C PHE A 5 -26.59 -11.98 -22.43
N THR A 6 -26.24 -12.42 -23.63
CA THR A 6 -25.21 -13.46 -23.82
C THR A 6 -23.79 -12.88 -23.83
N TYR A 7 -23.63 -11.57 -24.11
CA TYR A 7 -22.30 -10.93 -24.14
C TYR A 7 -21.76 -10.51 -22.76
N VAL A 8 -22.63 -10.36 -21.75
CA VAL A 8 -22.22 -9.99 -20.38
C VAL A 8 -21.87 -11.23 -19.52
N LEU A 9 -22.37 -12.41 -19.88
CA LEU A 9 -22.01 -13.67 -19.23
C LEU A 9 -20.73 -14.32 -19.79
N LEU A 10 -20.28 -13.91 -20.98
CA LEU A 10 -19.01 -14.36 -21.56
C LEU A 10 -17.78 -13.59 -21.06
N THR A 11 -17.94 -12.37 -20.53
CA THR A 11 -16.84 -11.61 -19.89
C THR A 11 -16.62 -11.99 -18.42
N LEU A 12 -17.53 -12.74 -17.80
CA LEU A 12 -17.42 -13.20 -16.41
C LEU A 12 -16.81 -14.60 -16.23
N ASN A 13 -16.44 -15.28 -17.32
CA ASN A 13 -15.74 -16.59 -17.28
C ASN A 13 -14.39 -16.60 -18.01
N LEU A 14 -13.89 -15.45 -18.48
CA LEU A 14 -12.56 -15.32 -19.10
C LEU A 14 -11.45 -14.92 -18.11
N THR A 15 -11.65 -15.18 -16.81
CA THR A 15 -10.55 -15.34 -15.84
C THR A 15 -9.82 -16.68 -15.98
N LEU A 16 -10.23 -17.53 -16.92
CA LEU A 16 -9.51 -18.73 -17.33
C LEU A 16 -8.63 -18.41 -18.55
N GLN A 17 -7.32 -18.68 -18.42
CA GLN A 17 -6.23 -18.47 -19.38
C GLN A 17 -5.38 -17.20 -19.23
N ALA A 18 -5.24 -16.68 -18.01
CA ALA A 18 -3.92 -16.21 -17.58
C ALA A 18 -2.99 -17.44 -17.55
N GLY A 19 -1.73 -17.31 -17.96
CA GLY A 19 -0.71 -18.38 -17.95
C GLY A 19 -0.29 -18.82 -16.56
N ILE A 20 -1.26 -18.89 -15.64
CA ILE A 20 -1.17 -19.55 -14.35
C ILE A 20 -0.82 -21.00 -14.67
N PRO A 21 0.32 -21.54 -14.21
CA PRO A 21 0.50 -22.97 -14.27
C PRO A 21 -0.67 -23.61 -13.51
N LEU A 22 -1.55 -24.29 -14.24
CA LEU A 22 -2.71 -25.04 -13.71
C LEU A 22 -2.32 -26.16 -12.73
N THR A 23 -1.03 -26.31 -12.46
CA THR A 23 -0.43 -27.52 -11.89
C THR A 23 0.39 -27.30 -10.62
N SER A 24 0.42 -26.10 -10.04
CA SER A 24 1.00 -25.91 -8.70
C SER A 24 0.07 -25.10 -7.82
N ASN A 25 -0.31 -25.66 -6.66
CA ASN A 25 -0.96 -24.92 -5.59
C ASN A 25 -0.08 -23.70 -5.27
N TYR A 26 -0.57 -22.49 -5.56
CA TYR A 26 0.09 -21.27 -5.10
C TYR A 26 -0.06 -21.23 -3.58
N PHE A 27 1.02 -21.47 -2.86
CA PHE A 27 1.07 -21.26 -1.43
C PHE A 27 1.30 -19.77 -1.16
N GLY A 28 0.31 -19.11 -0.56
CA GLY A 28 0.45 -17.72 -0.15
C GLY A 28 1.62 -17.55 0.84
N PRO A 29 2.25 -16.37 0.93
CA PRO A 29 3.30 -16.11 1.90
C PRO A 29 2.89 -16.41 3.35
N THR A 30 1.63 -16.13 3.70
CA THR A 30 1.10 -16.44 5.02
C THR A 30 0.99 -17.93 5.27
N GLU A 31 0.49 -18.69 4.30
CA GLU A 31 0.39 -20.15 4.40
C GLU A 31 1.76 -20.78 4.57
N SER A 32 2.73 -20.38 3.74
CA SER A 32 4.12 -20.83 3.81
C SER A 32 4.74 -20.53 5.18
N LEU A 33 4.46 -19.36 5.75
CA LEU A 33 4.91 -18.98 7.09
C LEU A 33 4.29 -19.85 8.19
N ILE A 34 3.00 -20.16 8.09
CA ILE A 34 2.29 -21.01 9.06
C ILE A 34 2.88 -22.43 9.06
N ILE A 35 3.16 -23.01 7.89
CA ILE A 35 3.79 -24.34 7.81
C ILE A 35 5.18 -24.29 8.48
N ARG A 36 5.97 -23.24 8.22
CA ARG A 36 7.34 -23.11 8.74
C ARG A 36 7.40 -22.89 10.25
N GLU A 37 6.56 -21.99 10.77
CA GLU A 37 6.64 -21.54 12.17
C GLU A 37 5.63 -22.23 13.08
N THR A 38 4.65 -22.95 12.52
CA THR A 38 3.43 -23.47 13.15
C THR A 38 2.46 -22.38 13.61
N TRP A 39 1.16 -22.68 13.50
CA TRP A 39 0.11 -21.76 13.93
C TRP A 39 0.20 -21.41 15.42
N GLY A 40 0.40 -22.40 16.29
CA GLY A 40 0.44 -22.19 17.75
C GLY A 40 1.54 -21.23 18.20
N LYS A 41 2.70 -21.21 17.50
CA LYS A 41 3.79 -20.27 17.77
C LYS A 41 3.44 -18.84 17.35
N ILE A 42 2.79 -18.69 16.19
CA ILE A 42 2.32 -17.40 15.67
C ILE A 42 1.28 -16.84 16.65
N GLU A 43 0.24 -17.62 16.94
CA GLU A 43 -0.84 -17.25 17.85
C GLU A 43 -0.33 -16.85 19.24
N SER A 44 0.49 -17.68 19.88
CA SER A 44 1.06 -17.38 21.20
C SER A 44 1.82 -16.04 21.22
N SER A 45 2.56 -15.75 20.15
CA SER A 45 3.29 -14.50 20.02
C SER A 45 2.37 -13.29 19.78
N LEU A 46 1.30 -13.44 18.98
CA LEU A 46 0.31 -12.39 18.77
C LEU A 46 -0.44 -12.05 20.06
N VAL A 47 -0.85 -13.08 20.82
CA VAL A 47 -1.48 -12.93 22.14
C VAL A 47 -0.54 -12.20 23.11
N SER A 48 0.75 -12.60 23.18
CA SER A 48 1.76 -11.93 24.01
C SER A 48 1.99 -10.45 23.65
N GLN A 49 1.53 -10.02 22.48
CA GLN A 49 1.62 -8.65 22.00
C GLN A 49 0.32 -7.88 22.15
N ASN A 50 -0.70 -8.46 22.77
CA ASN A 50 -2.05 -7.93 22.93
C ASN A 50 -2.72 -7.67 21.58
N VAL A 51 -2.56 -8.60 20.63
CA VAL A 51 -3.43 -8.65 19.45
C VAL A 51 -4.71 -9.39 19.88
N PRO A 52 -5.90 -8.77 19.74
CA PRO A 52 -7.15 -9.41 20.13
C PRO A 52 -7.42 -10.65 19.29
N THR A 53 -7.75 -11.76 19.94
CA THR A 53 -7.97 -13.07 19.28
C THR A 53 -9.16 -13.07 18.34
N GLU A 54 -10.17 -12.23 18.61
CA GLU A 54 -11.34 -12.03 17.77
C GLU A 54 -11.02 -11.43 16.39
N MET A 55 -9.83 -10.83 16.21
CA MET A 55 -9.39 -10.32 14.90
C MET A 55 -8.73 -11.40 14.03
N ILE A 56 -8.31 -12.53 14.61
CA ILE A 56 -7.64 -13.61 13.87
C ILE A 56 -8.48 -14.12 12.69
N PRO A 57 -9.79 -14.42 12.85
CA PRO A 57 -10.61 -14.88 11.72
C PRO A 57 -10.67 -13.88 10.56
N LEU A 58 -10.61 -12.57 10.85
CA LEU A 58 -10.52 -11.54 9.81
C LEU A 58 -9.19 -11.64 9.06
N PHE A 59 -8.07 -11.76 9.78
CA PHE A 59 -6.75 -11.89 9.16
C PHE A 59 -6.62 -13.15 8.32
N ASP A 60 -7.16 -14.29 8.79
CA ASP A 60 -7.17 -15.53 8.00
C ASP A 60 -8.01 -15.39 6.72
N LYS A 61 -9.12 -14.66 6.78
CA LYS A 61 -9.92 -14.34 5.60
C LYS A 61 -9.18 -13.43 4.62
N ILE A 62 -8.35 -12.51 5.12
CA ILE A 62 -7.50 -11.65 4.28
C ILE A 62 -6.36 -12.47 3.68
N ALA A 63 -5.72 -13.35 4.45
CA ALA A 63 -4.64 -14.23 3.99
C ALA A 63 -5.05 -15.12 2.82
N LYS A 64 -6.31 -15.60 2.81
CA LYS A 64 -6.89 -16.38 1.69
C LYS A 64 -7.02 -15.61 0.38
N LYS A 65 -6.77 -14.29 0.39
CA LYS A 65 -6.75 -13.42 -0.79
C LYS A 65 -5.32 -13.09 -1.24
N GLU A 66 -4.31 -13.72 -0.66
CA GLU A 66 -2.95 -13.65 -1.19
C GLU A 66 -2.92 -14.48 -2.47
N ASP A 67 -2.92 -13.80 -3.62
CA ASP A 67 -2.93 -14.39 -4.94
C ASP A 67 -1.68 -13.99 -5.74
N TRP A 68 -1.64 -14.41 -7.01
CA TRP A 68 -0.60 -13.99 -7.93
C TRP A 68 -0.61 -12.46 -8.09
N GLY A 69 0.52 -11.84 -7.77
CA GLY A 69 0.65 -10.39 -7.76
C GLY A 69 0.63 -9.76 -6.37
N HIS A 70 0.21 -10.48 -5.33
CA HIS A 70 0.36 -10.04 -3.94
C HIS A 70 1.84 -9.80 -3.58
N ILE A 71 2.17 -8.59 -3.14
CA ILE A 71 3.53 -8.19 -2.76
C ILE A 71 3.70 -8.19 -1.23
N GLY A 72 2.69 -7.71 -0.49
CA GLY A 72 2.80 -7.65 0.97
C GLY A 72 1.77 -6.78 1.67
N TYR A 73 1.98 -6.54 2.96
CA TYR A 73 1.09 -5.80 3.83
C TYR A 73 1.77 -4.67 4.57
N HIS A 74 1.02 -3.60 4.84
CA HIS A 74 1.44 -2.52 5.74
C HIS A 74 0.30 -2.18 6.72
N GLY A 75 0.58 -2.27 8.02
CA GLY A 75 -0.33 -1.73 9.04
C GLY A 75 -0.01 -0.25 9.29
N SER A 76 -1.04 0.59 9.38
CA SER A 76 -0.92 2.03 9.68
C SER A 76 -2.06 2.52 10.55
N THR A 77 -2.01 3.79 10.96
CA THR A 77 -3.05 4.37 11.82
C THR A 77 -4.31 4.76 11.06
N GLN A 78 -5.42 4.95 11.76
CA GLN A 78 -6.65 5.50 11.19
C GLN A 78 -6.45 6.93 10.65
N GLU A 79 -5.62 7.75 11.29
CA GLU A 79 -5.31 9.08 10.75
C GLU A 79 -4.56 9.01 9.41
N PHE A 80 -3.85 7.91 9.13
CA PHE A 80 -3.29 7.71 7.79
C PHE A 80 -4.39 7.53 6.74
N ARG A 81 -5.52 6.90 7.09
CA ARG A 81 -6.70 6.85 6.20
C ARG A 81 -7.21 8.24 5.88
N PHE A 82 -7.31 9.13 6.88
CA PHE A 82 -7.67 10.53 6.66
C PHE A 82 -6.72 11.18 5.64
N PHE A 83 -5.41 11.00 5.81
CA PHE A 83 -4.41 11.47 4.85
C PHE A 83 -4.66 10.96 3.42
N GLN A 84 -4.87 9.65 3.26
CA GLN A 84 -5.13 9.02 1.96
C GLN A 84 -6.39 9.56 1.29
N ASP A 85 -7.48 9.66 2.06
CA ASP A 85 -8.79 10.07 1.56
C ASP A 85 -8.79 11.54 1.15
N VAL A 86 -8.15 12.43 1.94
CA VAL A 86 -8.06 13.85 1.60
C VAL A 86 -7.32 14.08 0.28
N ILE A 87 -6.17 13.43 0.08
CA ILE A 87 -5.43 13.53 -1.19
C ILE A 87 -6.29 13.01 -2.33
N ARG A 88 -6.84 11.79 -2.18
CA ARG A 88 -7.64 11.15 -3.23
C ARG A 88 -8.84 12.00 -3.62
N PHE A 89 -9.65 12.43 -2.66
CA PHE A 89 -10.85 13.21 -2.94
C PHE A 89 -10.50 14.59 -3.47
N THR A 90 -9.38 15.20 -3.05
CA THR A 90 -8.94 16.46 -3.65
C THR A 90 -8.56 16.28 -5.12
N ILE A 91 -7.86 15.20 -5.46
CA ILE A 91 -7.50 14.90 -6.86
C ILE A 91 -8.74 14.60 -7.71
N GLU A 92 -9.69 13.82 -7.18
CA GLU A 92 -10.93 13.50 -7.90
C GLU A 92 -11.84 14.74 -8.05
N GLU A 93 -11.99 15.56 -7.00
CA GLU A 93 -13.01 16.61 -6.96
C GLU A 93 -12.51 17.99 -7.42
N ILE A 94 -11.23 18.33 -7.17
CA ILE A 94 -10.64 19.62 -7.56
C ILE A 94 -9.83 19.50 -8.84
N LEU A 95 -9.02 18.44 -8.98
CA LEU A 95 -8.23 18.23 -10.20
C LEU A 95 -9.00 17.49 -11.30
N ALA A 96 -10.20 16.97 -11.00
CA ALA A 96 -11.03 16.20 -11.91
C ALA A 96 -10.33 14.95 -12.50
N ILE A 97 -9.39 14.36 -11.77
CA ILE A 97 -8.68 13.16 -12.20
C ILE A 97 -9.38 11.94 -11.61
N GLN A 98 -9.80 11.01 -12.48
CA GLN A 98 -10.42 9.77 -12.04
C GLN A 98 -9.38 8.81 -11.47
N ILE A 99 -9.60 8.35 -10.24
CA ILE A 99 -8.72 7.41 -9.53
C ILE A 99 -9.44 6.08 -9.33
N LYS A 100 -8.72 4.97 -9.52
CA LYS A 100 -9.25 3.61 -9.28
C LYS A 100 -9.64 3.45 -7.81
N LYS A 101 -10.72 2.72 -7.52
CA LYS A 101 -11.24 2.58 -6.14
C LYS A 101 -10.22 2.00 -5.16
N ASN A 102 -9.38 1.07 -5.63
CA ASN A 102 -8.32 0.38 -4.90
C ASN A 102 -6.94 1.00 -5.16
N PHE A 103 -6.90 2.29 -5.49
CA PHE A 103 -5.66 3.04 -5.51
C PHE A 103 -5.64 4.01 -4.33
N HIS A 104 -4.57 3.98 -3.55
CA HIS A 104 -4.39 4.83 -2.39
C HIS A 104 -3.01 5.48 -2.43
N PHE A 105 -2.96 6.76 -2.07
CA PHE A 105 -1.70 7.50 -2.03
C PHE A 105 -0.92 7.14 -0.76
N LEU A 106 0.36 6.80 -0.92
CA LEU A 106 1.23 6.49 0.22
C LEU A 106 1.97 7.75 0.71
N ARG A 107 2.07 8.76 -0.16
CA ARG A 107 2.69 10.07 0.02
C ARG A 107 1.98 11.09 -0.88
N ILE A 108 2.40 12.35 -0.81
CA ILE A 108 1.85 13.42 -1.64
C ILE A 108 2.37 13.25 -3.08
N PRO A 109 1.47 13.10 -4.08
CA PRO A 109 1.91 12.99 -5.47
C PRO A 109 2.50 14.31 -5.98
N GLY A 110 3.50 14.22 -6.85
CA GLY A 110 4.20 15.38 -7.42
C GLY A 110 5.09 16.13 -6.43
N ASP A 111 5.41 15.53 -5.29
CA ASP A 111 6.50 15.97 -4.41
C ASP A 111 7.84 15.71 -5.13
N SER A 112 8.62 16.77 -5.36
CA SER A 112 9.88 16.69 -6.11
C SER A 112 10.90 15.76 -5.46
N ASP A 113 10.81 15.59 -4.15
CA ASP A 113 11.70 14.71 -3.41
C ASP A 113 11.44 13.23 -3.71
N LEU A 114 10.35 12.87 -4.41
CA LEU A 114 9.97 11.48 -4.73
C LEU A 114 10.30 11.06 -6.18
N ASN A 115 11.15 11.81 -6.89
CA ASN A 115 11.41 11.66 -8.34
C ASN A 115 12.64 10.81 -8.74
N LEU A 116 13.09 9.89 -7.89
CA LEU A 116 14.21 8.99 -8.21
C LEU A 116 13.79 7.84 -9.13
N ASN A 117 14.67 7.42 -10.06
CA ASN A 117 14.29 6.54 -11.16
C ASN A 117 14.39 5.05 -10.82
N THR A 118 15.28 4.62 -9.92
CA THR A 118 15.43 3.18 -9.65
C THR A 118 15.73 2.83 -8.19
N ILE A 119 15.32 1.63 -7.77
CA ILE A 119 15.74 1.06 -6.49
C ILE A 119 17.26 0.90 -6.42
N LYS A 120 17.92 0.67 -7.56
CA LYS A 120 19.38 0.57 -7.67
C LYS A 120 20.07 1.88 -7.35
N GLU A 121 19.56 3.01 -7.87
CA GLU A 121 20.05 4.35 -7.52
C GLU A 121 19.83 4.63 -6.04
N PHE A 122 18.67 4.27 -5.50
CA PHE A 122 18.40 4.38 -4.08
C PHE A 122 19.43 3.58 -3.28
N VAL A 123 19.54 2.26 -3.51
CA VAL A 123 20.46 1.39 -2.75
C VAL A 123 21.93 1.79 -2.93
N LYS A 124 22.37 2.17 -4.14
CA LYS A 124 23.74 2.64 -4.41
C LYS A 124 24.10 3.85 -3.55
N TYR A 125 23.16 4.75 -3.33
CA TYR A 125 23.39 5.93 -2.49
C TYR A 125 23.48 5.60 -1.00
N TRP A 126 23.00 4.42 -0.60
CA TRP A 126 22.87 4.00 0.80
C TRP A 126 23.81 2.83 1.18
N GLY A 127 24.61 2.28 0.26
CA GLY A 127 25.75 1.41 0.58
C GLY A 127 27.01 2.28 0.73
N GLU A 128 27.86 2.14 1.75
CA GLU A 128 28.36 0.92 2.40
C GLU A 128 28.45 1.03 3.94
N GLU A 129 28.06 2.17 4.54
CA GLU A 129 28.28 2.44 5.97
C GLU A 129 27.00 2.91 6.66
N ASN A 130 26.39 2.04 7.48
CA ASN A 130 25.50 2.34 8.61
C ASN A 130 24.75 3.69 8.61
N VAL A 131 24.01 4.01 7.55
CA VAL A 131 23.29 5.29 7.50
C VAL A 131 22.06 5.19 8.41
N ASN A 132 21.96 6.12 9.36
CA ASN A 132 20.86 6.24 10.28
C ASN A 132 19.55 6.55 9.51
N ASN A 133 18.72 5.51 9.33
CA ASN A 133 17.47 5.48 8.56
C ASN A 133 16.36 6.42 9.04
N ARG A 134 16.60 7.27 10.05
CA ARG A 134 15.50 7.93 10.77
C ARG A 134 15.14 9.32 10.26
N ASP A 135 16.07 10.06 9.64
CA ASP A 135 15.90 11.51 9.43
C ASP A 135 16.29 12.07 8.05
N SER A 136 16.70 11.25 7.07
CA SER A 136 16.95 11.77 5.72
C SER A 136 15.65 11.83 4.91
N ILE A 137 15.53 12.85 4.04
CA ILE A 137 14.40 13.01 3.09
C ILE A 137 14.18 11.72 2.28
N ARG A 138 15.26 11.01 1.95
CA ARG A 138 15.22 9.75 1.19
C ARG A 138 14.68 8.57 2.00
N ALA A 139 14.89 8.52 3.31
CA ALA A 139 14.26 7.48 4.14
C ALA A 139 12.72 7.56 4.09
N LYS A 140 12.16 8.76 3.90
CA LYS A 140 10.70 8.95 3.73
C LYS A 140 10.16 8.34 2.44
N GLN A 141 11.02 8.07 1.46
CA GLN A 141 10.68 7.41 0.20
C GLN A 141 10.54 5.90 0.32
N LEU A 142 10.96 5.28 1.43
CA LEU A 142 10.78 3.85 1.62
C LEU A 142 9.55 3.53 2.46
N LEU A 143 8.82 2.52 2.02
CA LEU A 143 7.75 1.89 2.79
C LEU A 143 8.14 0.45 3.10
N SER A 144 8.08 0.05 4.38
CA SER A 144 8.21 -1.36 4.74
C SER A 144 6.89 -2.08 4.57
N LEU A 145 6.95 -3.20 3.88
CA LEU A 145 5.87 -4.17 3.75
C LEU A 145 6.29 -5.48 4.42
N ASN A 146 5.32 -6.24 4.88
CA ASN A 146 5.47 -7.60 5.36
C ASN A 146 5.01 -8.56 4.26
N PHE A 147 5.80 -9.60 3.94
CA PHE A 147 5.47 -10.53 2.85
C PHE A 147 4.09 -11.18 3.05
N GLY A 148 3.84 -11.76 4.22
CA GLY A 148 2.55 -12.28 4.65
C GLY A 148 1.95 -11.44 5.77
N ILE A 149 0.66 -11.65 6.05
CA ILE A 149 -0.07 -10.88 7.08
C ILE A 149 0.53 -11.10 8.47
N TYR A 150 1.00 -12.31 8.74
CA TYR A 150 1.68 -12.69 9.99
C TYR A 150 3.21 -12.60 9.92
N SER A 151 3.80 -12.11 8.82
CA SER A 151 5.25 -11.90 8.79
C SER A 151 5.67 -10.89 9.86
N ASN A 152 6.89 -11.05 10.39
CA ASN A 152 7.38 -10.31 11.55
C ASN A 152 6.50 -10.43 12.80
N PHE A 153 5.73 -11.51 12.97
CA PHE A 153 4.91 -11.70 14.17
C PHE A 153 5.73 -11.58 15.45
N LYS A 154 7.03 -11.92 15.49
CA LYS A 154 7.89 -11.75 16.67
C LYS A 154 8.35 -10.29 16.91
N SER A 155 8.26 -9.42 15.90
CA SER A 155 8.77 -8.05 15.95
C SER A 155 7.66 -7.04 16.25
N LYS A 156 7.63 -6.58 17.51
CA LYS A 156 6.66 -5.61 18.02
C LYS A 156 6.52 -4.33 17.19
N GLY A 157 7.58 -3.86 16.53
CA GLY A 157 7.60 -2.61 15.76
C GLY A 157 7.36 -2.79 14.27
N SER A 158 7.22 -4.03 13.80
CA SER A 158 7.09 -4.32 12.37
C SER A 158 6.02 -5.37 12.08
N CYS A 159 5.24 -5.80 13.06
CA CYS A 159 4.13 -6.75 12.89
C CYS A 159 2.88 -6.02 12.38
N SER A 160 2.46 -6.26 11.13
CA SER A 160 1.32 -5.55 10.50
C SER A 160 0.01 -5.73 11.29
N VAL A 161 -0.32 -6.96 11.70
CA VAL A 161 -1.55 -7.24 12.46
C VAL A 161 -1.57 -6.56 13.82
N LYS A 162 -0.40 -6.41 14.46
CA LYS A 162 -0.30 -5.67 15.73
C LYS A 162 -0.48 -4.17 15.52
N LEU A 163 0.14 -3.61 14.47
CA LEU A 163 0.00 -2.19 14.16
C LEU A 163 -1.45 -1.83 13.82
N PHE A 164 -2.13 -2.71 13.07
CA PHE A 164 -3.57 -2.65 12.84
C PHE A 164 -4.36 -2.72 14.14
N ALA A 165 -4.17 -3.77 14.96
CA ALA A 165 -4.97 -3.96 16.18
C ALA A 165 -4.82 -2.84 17.22
N LYS A 166 -3.65 -2.17 17.26
CA LYS A 166 -3.39 -1.13 18.25
C LYS A 166 -3.65 0.29 17.77
N ASP A 167 -3.89 0.47 16.47
CA ASP A 167 -3.92 1.78 15.82
C ASP A 167 -2.68 2.63 16.17
N LYS A 168 -1.49 2.05 15.98
CA LYS A 168 -0.23 2.68 16.44
C LYS A 168 0.77 2.89 15.32
N SER A 169 1.38 4.06 15.35
CA SER A 169 2.65 4.35 14.67
C SER A 169 3.79 4.40 15.68
N SER A 170 5.00 4.03 15.26
CA SER A 170 6.21 4.16 16.09
C SER A 170 6.58 5.61 16.39
N LYS A 171 6.14 6.56 15.55
CA LYS A 171 6.33 8.00 15.73
C LYS A 171 4.98 8.70 15.50
N PRO A 172 4.60 9.69 16.32
CA PRO A 172 3.45 10.52 16.01
C PRO A 172 3.71 11.26 14.69
N ILE A 173 2.72 11.26 13.81
CA ILE A 173 2.78 11.93 12.51
C ILE A 173 1.64 12.93 12.44
N SER A 174 1.96 14.20 12.24
CA SER A 174 0.94 15.22 11.95
C SER A 174 0.59 15.18 10.47
N TYR A 175 -0.44 14.41 10.13
CA TYR A 175 -0.90 14.31 8.74
C TYR A 175 -1.48 15.62 8.22
N ILE A 176 -2.05 16.47 9.09
CA ILE A 176 -2.48 17.82 8.71
C ILE A 176 -1.26 18.63 8.24
N ASP A 177 -0.17 18.66 9.00
CA ASP A 177 1.03 19.42 8.63
C ASP A 177 1.64 18.92 7.32
N GLN A 178 1.58 17.60 7.07
CA GLN A 178 2.00 17.05 5.78
C GLN A 178 1.10 17.50 4.62
N LEU A 179 -0.21 17.68 4.84
CA LEU A 179 -1.16 18.08 3.79
C LEU A 179 -1.14 19.59 3.50
N ILE A 180 -0.60 20.42 4.39
CA ILE A 180 -0.57 21.88 4.19
C ILE A 180 0.17 22.26 2.90
N PRO A 181 1.42 21.81 2.64
CA PRO A 181 2.13 22.12 1.40
C PRO A 181 1.37 21.69 0.14
N PHE A 182 0.67 20.56 0.21
CA PHE A 182 -0.17 20.06 -0.89
C PHE A 182 -1.31 21.04 -1.19
N TYR A 183 -2.03 21.52 -0.17
CA TYR A 183 -3.12 22.50 -0.32
C TYR A 183 -2.61 23.88 -0.78
N GLU A 184 -1.46 24.33 -0.27
CA GLU A 184 -0.84 25.59 -0.66
C GLU A 184 -0.38 25.59 -2.12
N LYS A 185 0.11 24.45 -2.62
CA LYS A 185 0.50 24.27 -4.02
C LYS A 185 -0.67 24.47 -4.98
N MET A 186 -1.88 24.09 -4.58
CA MET A 186 -3.13 24.34 -5.31
C MET A 186 -3.74 25.72 -5.04
N GLY A 187 -3.11 26.54 -4.18
CA GLY A 187 -3.61 27.86 -3.82
C GLY A 187 -4.91 27.84 -3.00
N ILE A 188 -5.17 26.77 -2.26
CA ILE A 188 -6.27 26.72 -1.30
C ILE A 188 -5.97 27.70 -0.16
N LYS A 189 -6.88 28.64 0.09
CA LYS A 189 -6.70 29.63 1.17
C LYS A 189 -6.99 29.00 2.52
N ASN A 190 -6.29 29.46 3.56
CA ASN A 190 -6.46 28.97 4.94
C ASN A 190 -6.34 27.44 5.02
N SER A 191 -5.30 26.87 4.41
CA SER A 191 -5.08 25.41 4.29
C SER A 191 -5.25 24.67 5.61
N GLU A 192 -4.59 25.16 6.67
CA GLU A 192 -4.67 24.54 7.99
C GLU A 192 -6.09 24.52 8.56
N ALA A 193 -6.82 25.64 8.51
CA ALA A 193 -8.19 25.72 9.01
C ALA A 193 -9.14 24.81 8.20
N SER A 194 -8.94 24.76 6.88
CA SER A 194 -9.68 23.86 5.99
C SER A 194 -9.42 22.40 6.34
N LEU A 195 -8.16 22.01 6.51
CA LEU A 195 -7.76 20.65 6.89
C LEU A 195 -8.26 20.25 8.28
N LYS A 196 -8.24 21.16 9.26
CA LYS A 196 -8.83 20.92 10.58
C LYS A 196 -10.34 20.66 10.50
N LYS A 197 -11.05 21.39 9.63
CA LYS A 197 -12.49 21.15 9.38
C LYS A 197 -12.72 19.77 8.76
N LEU A 198 -11.91 19.37 7.78
CA LEU A 198 -11.99 18.04 7.17
C LEU A 198 -11.67 16.94 8.19
N HIS A 199 -10.63 17.13 9.01
CA HIS A 199 -10.28 16.19 10.07
C HIS A 199 -11.41 16.04 11.10
N LYS A 200 -12.17 17.11 11.38
CA LYS A 200 -13.35 17.04 12.25
C LYS A 200 -14.40 16.06 11.69
N ILE A 201 -14.68 16.11 10.38
CA ILE A 201 -15.59 15.17 9.70
C ILE A 201 -15.10 13.73 9.91
N PHE A 202 -13.82 13.49 9.62
CA PHE A 202 -13.17 12.18 9.85
C PHE A 202 -13.35 11.69 11.29
N SER A 203 -13.00 12.52 12.27
CA SER A 203 -13.07 12.16 13.69
C SER A 203 -14.49 11.91 14.20
N THR A 204 -15.50 12.52 13.58
CA THR A 204 -16.91 12.35 13.96
C THR A 204 -17.49 11.09 13.34
N CYS A 205 -17.10 10.74 12.11
CA CYS A 205 -17.71 9.62 11.39
C CYS A 205 -16.96 8.29 11.53
N LEU A 206 -15.63 8.31 11.68
CA LEU A 206 -14.80 7.10 11.48
C LEU A 206 -13.90 6.74 12.66
N LYS A 207 -14.12 7.33 13.84
CA LYS A 207 -13.31 7.03 15.02
C LYS A 207 -13.41 5.52 15.34
N SER A 208 -12.30 4.82 15.23
CA SER A 208 -12.16 3.39 15.50
C SER A 208 -10.95 3.17 16.40
N ASP A 209 -11.00 2.15 17.26
CA ASP A 209 -9.88 1.77 18.14
C ASP A 209 -8.87 0.83 17.43
N SER A 210 -8.94 0.74 16.10
CA SER A 210 -8.08 -0.10 15.27
C SER A 210 -7.65 0.65 14.02
N GLY A 211 -6.41 0.45 13.61
CA GLY A 211 -5.78 1.06 12.45
C GLY A 211 -6.32 0.54 11.12
N ILE A 212 -5.57 0.79 10.05
CA ILE A 212 -5.84 0.26 8.72
C ILE A 212 -4.77 -0.74 8.31
N LEU A 213 -5.18 -1.76 7.55
CA LEU A 213 -4.28 -2.72 6.94
C LEU A 213 -4.34 -2.52 5.43
N LEU A 214 -3.18 -2.26 4.84
CA LEU A 214 -3.02 -2.10 3.39
C LEU A 214 -2.42 -3.38 2.83
N GLN A 215 -3.11 -4.00 1.88
CA GLN A 215 -2.63 -5.14 1.10
C GLN A 215 -2.20 -4.62 -0.28
N PHE A 216 -0.99 -4.97 -0.69
CA PHE A 216 -0.36 -4.46 -1.90
C PHE A 216 -0.31 -5.56 -2.95
N SER A 217 -0.82 -5.26 -4.14
CA SER A 217 -0.73 -6.16 -5.28
C SER A 217 -0.29 -5.43 -6.53
N GLU A 218 0.48 -6.10 -7.37
CA GLU A 218 0.77 -5.67 -8.73
C GLU A 218 0.08 -6.56 -9.77
N ASN A 219 -0.41 -5.92 -10.82
CA ASN A 219 -1.16 -6.60 -11.87
C ASN A 219 -0.48 -6.49 -13.24
N SER A 220 0.83 -6.22 -13.27
CA SER A 220 1.59 -6.05 -14.52
C SER A 220 1.64 -7.34 -15.35
N HIS A 221 1.54 -8.49 -14.69
CA HIS A 221 1.48 -9.81 -15.32
C HIS A 221 0.18 -10.05 -16.11
N LEU A 222 -0.89 -9.29 -15.84
CA LEU A 222 -2.15 -9.40 -16.59
C LEU A 222 -2.06 -8.72 -17.97
N SER A 223 -1.15 -7.75 -18.13
CA SER A 223 -0.94 -7.01 -19.37
C SER A 223 0.34 -7.39 -20.13
N SER A 224 1.29 -8.06 -19.47
CA SER A 224 2.54 -8.49 -20.11
C SER A 224 2.34 -9.69 -21.05
N SER A 225 3.00 -9.65 -22.22
CA SER A 225 3.08 -10.79 -23.14
C SER A 225 3.79 -12.00 -22.51
N THR A 226 4.72 -11.79 -21.58
CA THR A 226 5.41 -12.86 -20.85
C THR A 226 4.56 -13.44 -19.72
N LYS A 227 3.50 -12.72 -19.29
CA LYS A 227 2.67 -13.05 -18.11
C LYS A 227 3.48 -13.29 -16.83
N GLU A 228 4.69 -12.78 -16.73
CA GLU A 228 5.55 -12.93 -15.55
C GLU A 228 5.06 -12.07 -14.40
N ALA A 229 4.80 -12.70 -13.26
CA ALA A 229 4.50 -12.01 -12.00
C ALA A 229 5.73 -11.34 -11.41
N TYR A 230 5.50 -10.32 -10.60
CA TYR A 230 6.51 -9.62 -9.81
C TYR A 230 7.45 -8.66 -10.57
N ASN A 231 7.18 -8.36 -11.84
CA ASN A 231 8.02 -7.46 -12.64
C ASN A 231 8.11 -6.03 -12.08
N PHE A 232 7.03 -5.50 -11.51
CA PHE A 232 7.05 -4.20 -10.85
C PHE A 232 7.82 -4.29 -9.53
N ALA A 233 7.55 -5.31 -8.73
CA ALA A 233 8.21 -5.55 -7.45
C ALA A 233 9.73 -5.69 -7.63
N ASP A 234 10.19 -6.41 -8.64
CA ASP A 234 11.61 -6.58 -8.93
C ASP A 234 12.32 -5.25 -9.26
N LYS A 235 11.60 -4.25 -9.77
CA LYS A 235 12.16 -2.92 -10.11
C LYS A 235 12.13 -1.93 -8.95
N LEU A 236 11.15 -2.03 -8.06
CA LEU A 236 10.84 -1.00 -7.06
C LEU A 236 10.95 -1.48 -5.62
N CYS A 237 11.19 -2.77 -5.43
CA CYS A 237 11.31 -3.37 -4.13
C CYS A 237 12.67 -4.04 -3.93
N TYR A 238 13.05 -4.22 -2.66
CA TYR A 238 14.10 -5.17 -2.29
C TYR A 238 13.76 -5.91 -0.98
N PRO A 239 14.23 -7.15 -0.84
CA PRO A 239 14.12 -7.92 0.40
C PRO A 239 14.98 -7.28 1.49
N ALA A 240 14.43 -7.12 2.69
CA ALA A 240 15.12 -6.48 3.80
C ALA A 240 15.00 -7.27 5.10
N LYS A 241 16.04 -7.22 5.91
CA LYS A 241 15.98 -7.62 7.31
C LYS A 241 15.27 -6.55 8.15
N SER A 242 15.02 -6.88 9.41
CA SER A 242 14.55 -5.92 10.41
C SER A 242 15.40 -4.65 10.38
N GLY A 243 14.77 -3.48 10.42
CA GLY A 243 15.45 -2.19 10.33
C GLY A 243 15.73 -1.67 8.91
N GLY A 244 15.42 -2.46 7.88
CA GLY A 244 15.52 -2.02 6.48
C GLY A 244 16.82 -2.37 5.77
N TYR A 245 17.71 -3.13 6.41
CA TYR A 245 18.96 -3.57 5.79
C TYR A 245 18.69 -4.52 4.62
N ARG A 246 19.21 -4.18 3.45
CA ARG A 246 19.16 -5.06 2.27
C ARG A 246 19.88 -6.37 2.60
N TYR A 247 19.25 -7.48 2.28
CA TYR A 247 19.73 -8.80 2.68
C TYR A 247 20.24 -9.66 1.50
N ASP A 248 19.94 -9.29 0.25
CA ASP A 248 20.34 -10.04 -0.94
C ASP A 248 20.35 -9.11 -2.17
N GLU A 249 21.10 -9.49 -3.21
CA GLU A 249 20.98 -8.88 -4.54
C GLU A 249 19.87 -9.49 -5.39
N LYS A 250 19.36 -10.67 -4.99
CA LYS A 250 18.29 -11.37 -5.70
C LYS A 250 16.99 -10.55 -5.74
N LEU A 251 16.28 -10.78 -6.84
CA LEU A 251 14.98 -10.21 -7.15
C LEU A 251 13.89 -10.74 -6.20
N ILE A 252 12.81 -9.97 -6.04
CA ILE A 252 11.65 -10.33 -5.19
C ILE A 252 10.96 -11.59 -5.74
N SER A 253 10.81 -11.71 -7.05
CA SER A 253 10.30 -12.90 -7.72
C SER A 253 11.05 -14.17 -7.30
N ALA A 254 12.37 -14.11 -7.15
CA ALA A 254 13.19 -15.23 -6.69
C ALA A 254 12.98 -15.54 -5.19
N HIS A 255 12.58 -14.55 -4.37
CA HIS A 255 12.19 -14.80 -2.99
C HIS A 255 10.86 -15.56 -2.90
N PHE A 256 9.84 -15.16 -3.65
CA PHE A 256 8.56 -15.88 -3.68
C PHE A 256 8.71 -17.31 -4.21
N LYS A 257 9.56 -17.54 -5.22
CA LYS A 257 9.87 -18.89 -5.71
C LYS A 257 10.57 -19.74 -4.65
N ARG A 258 11.56 -19.18 -3.94
CA ARG A 258 12.25 -19.87 -2.84
C ARG A 258 11.30 -20.20 -1.69
N ALA A 259 10.33 -19.32 -1.38
CA ALA A 259 9.31 -19.55 -0.36
C ALA A 259 8.53 -20.85 -0.50
N MET A 260 8.48 -21.41 -1.71
CA MET A 260 7.78 -22.64 -2.04
C MET A 260 8.70 -23.87 -2.12
N SER A 261 9.98 -23.75 -1.79
CA SER A 261 10.97 -24.84 -1.86
C SER A 261 11.26 -25.47 -0.49
N ASP A 262 11.64 -26.75 -0.48
CA ASP A 262 12.04 -27.46 0.75
C ASP A 262 13.19 -26.74 1.49
N ASP A 263 14.08 -26.08 0.76
CA ASP A 263 15.17 -25.27 1.33
C ASP A 263 14.67 -24.14 2.22
N TYR A 264 13.53 -23.53 1.88
CA TYR A 264 12.92 -22.47 2.67
C TYR A 264 12.31 -22.99 3.98
N MET A 265 11.75 -24.19 3.94
CA MET A 265 11.20 -24.85 5.12
C MET A 265 12.32 -25.18 6.12
N ASN A 266 13.53 -25.43 5.63
CA ASN A 266 14.66 -25.87 6.44
C ASN A 266 15.61 -24.73 6.87
N ASN A 267 15.71 -23.63 6.12
CA ASN A 267 16.68 -22.54 6.38
C ASN A 267 16.02 -21.17 6.63
N ALA A 268 15.68 -20.87 7.89
CA ALA A 268 15.07 -19.60 8.29
C ALA A 268 15.96 -18.36 8.05
N ALA A 269 17.28 -18.52 7.97
CA ALA A 269 18.21 -17.41 7.84
C ALA A 269 18.12 -16.71 6.48
N ASP A 270 17.73 -17.44 5.42
CA ASP A 270 17.75 -17.00 4.01
C ASP A 270 16.51 -16.22 3.57
N ILE A 271 15.63 -15.92 4.52
CA ILE A 271 14.28 -15.44 4.23
C ILE A 271 14.08 -14.11 4.90
N SER A 272 13.85 -13.11 4.08
CA SER A 272 13.47 -11.80 4.54
C SER A 272 12.00 -11.80 4.97
N ASP A 273 11.73 -11.37 6.19
CA ASP A 273 10.36 -11.17 6.67
C ASP A 273 9.75 -9.85 6.15
N GLN A 274 10.54 -8.96 5.51
CA GLN A 274 10.14 -7.61 5.11
C GLN A 274 10.56 -7.24 3.69
N ILE A 275 9.73 -6.50 2.99
CA ILE A 275 10.09 -5.85 1.74
C ILE A 275 10.24 -4.35 1.99
N ARG A 276 11.18 -3.71 1.30
CA ARG A 276 11.21 -2.25 1.16
C ARG A 276 10.72 -1.87 -0.22
N LEU A 277 9.59 -1.18 -0.29
CA LEU A 277 9.03 -0.56 -1.49
C LEU A 277 9.51 0.88 -1.58
N LEU A 278 10.04 1.27 -2.74
CA LEU A 278 10.33 2.65 -3.06
C LEU A 278 9.07 3.37 -3.53
N VAL A 279 8.64 4.36 -2.75
CA VAL A 279 7.54 5.25 -3.07
C VAL A 279 8.05 6.36 -3.99
N ASN A 280 7.60 6.32 -5.24
CA ASN A 280 7.90 7.28 -6.29
C ASN A 280 6.62 7.80 -6.95
N ASN A 281 6.74 8.98 -7.56
CA ASN A 281 5.61 9.59 -8.25
C ASN A 281 5.18 8.85 -9.53
N ARG A 282 6.14 8.21 -10.22
CA ARG A 282 5.91 7.62 -11.54
C ARG A 282 5.22 6.27 -11.51
N HIS A 283 5.48 5.46 -10.50
CA HIS A 283 5.02 4.08 -10.46
C HIS A 283 4.06 3.84 -9.29
N THR A 284 4.49 4.09 -8.05
CA THR A 284 3.67 3.77 -6.87
C THR A 284 2.60 4.80 -6.55
N LEU A 285 2.79 6.07 -6.93
CA LEU A 285 1.83 7.15 -6.72
C LEU A 285 1.10 7.54 -8.02
N ASN A 286 1.25 6.74 -9.09
CA ASN A 286 0.51 6.91 -10.33
C ASN A 286 -0.80 6.12 -10.30
N PRO A 287 -1.98 6.78 -10.32
CA PRO A 287 -3.28 6.10 -10.29
C PRO A 287 -3.54 5.24 -11.53
N PHE A 288 -2.78 5.42 -12.61
CA PHE A 288 -2.88 4.65 -13.85
C PHE A 288 -2.01 3.38 -13.85
N SER A 289 -1.04 3.27 -12.94
CA SER A 289 -0.15 2.11 -12.84
C SER A 289 -0.89 0.79 -12.60
N HIS A 290 -0.17 -0.33 -12.79
CA HIS A 290 -0.64 -1.68 -12.46
C HIS A 290 -0.64 -1.98 -10.95
N PHE A 291 -0.21 -1.01 -10.13
CA PHE A 291 -0.13 -1.14 -8.69
C PHE A 291 -1.50 -0.88 -8.05
N THR A 292 -1.88 -1.76 -7.14
CA THR A 292 -3.16 -1.70 -6.43
C THR A 292 -2.94 -1.88 -4.95
N ILE A 293 -3.73 -1.15 -4.16
CA ILE A 293 -3.68 -1.17 -2.72
C ILE A 293 -5.10 -1.41 -2.23
N GLN A 294 -5.33 -2.57 -1.64
CA GLN A 294 -6.59 -2.83 -0.96
C GLN A 294 -6.48 -2.40 0.49
N ARG A 295 -7.38 -1.53 0.94
CA ARG A 295 -7.50 -1.12 2.34
C ARG A 295 -8.51 -1.98 3.08
N TRP A 296 -8.13 -2.40 4.28
CA TRP A 296 -8.96 -3.11 5.23
C TRP A 296 -9.04 -2.31 6.53
N ASP A 297 -10.23 -2.13 7.05
CA ASP A 297 -10.50 -1.49 8.34
C ASP A 297 -11.78 -2.08 8.96
N LEU A 298 -12.03 -1.77 10.23
CA LEU A 298 -13.20 -2.24 10.97
C LEU A 298 -14.37 -1.25 10.94
N VAL A 299 -14.31 -0.23 10.08
CA VAL A 299 -15.34 0.80 10.07
C VAL A 299 -16.54 0.32 9.27
N ASP A 300 -17.73 0.54 9.84
CA ASP A 300 -18.99 0.17 9.21
C ASP A 300 -19.14 0.81 7.82
N ALA A 301 -19.65 0.04 6.85
CA ALA A 301 -19.74 0.46 5.45
C ALA A 301 -20.65 1.69 5.27
N LYS A 302 -21.71 1.83 6.06
CA LYS A 302 -22.58 3.01 6.04
C LYS A 302 -21.83 4.22 6.59
N ALA A 303 -21.12 4.07 7.71
CA ALA A 303 -20.30 5.13 8.28
C ALA A 303 -19.22 5.61 7.29
N VAL A 304 -18.57 4.68 6.57
CA VAL A 304 -17.65 5.01 5.47
C VAL A 304 -18.35 5.80 4.38
N THR A 305 -19.51 5.35 3.91
CA THR A 305 -20.26 6.02 2.84
C THR A 305 -20.68 7.44 3.21
N ASP A 306 -21.21 7.63 4.42
CA ASP A 306 -21.64 8.94 4.92
C ASP A 306 -20.45 9.91 5.04
N TYR A 307 -19.33 9.41 5.60
CA TYR A 307 -18.07 10.14 5.68
C TYR A 307 -17.58 10.59 4.30
N GLU A 308 -17.50 9.68 3.32
CA GLU A 308 -16.97 10.00 1.99
C GLU A 308 -17.83 11.07 1.32
N LYS A 309 -19.16 10.95 1.45
CA LYS A 309 -20.10 11.93 0.93
C LYS A 309 -19.87 13.31 1.53
N GLU A 310 -19.78 13.42 2.85
CA GLU A 310 -19.59 14.70 3.54
C GLU A 310 -18.21 15.32 3.26
N MET A 311 -17.16 14.49 3.26
CA MET A 311 -15.80 14.90 2.96
C MET A 311 -15.67 15.47 1.54
N ARG A 312 -16.19 14.76 0.53
CA ARG A 312 -16.20 15.22 -0.87
C ARG A 312 -16.96 16.51 -1.05
N LEU A 313 -18.16 16.62 -0.44
CA LEU A 313 -18.94 17.87 -0.49
C LEU A 313 -18.20 19.05 0.13
N SER A 314 -17.43 18.81 1.21
CA SER A 314 -16.63 19.84 1.86
C SER A 314 -15.43 20.25 1.00
N ILE A 315 -14.76 19.29 0.35
CA ILE A 315 -13.65 19.56 -0.57
C ILE A 315 -14.10 20.37 -1.79
N ARG A 316 -15.24 20.03 -2.40
CA ARG A 316 -15.82 20.79 -3.54
C ARG A 316 -16.09 22.26 -3.24
N LYS A 317 -16.34 22.59 -1.96
CA LYS A 317 -16.65 23.96 -1.50
C LYS A 317 -15.39 24.76 -1.17
N LEU A 318 -14.19 24.17 -1.24
CA LEU A 318 -12.95 24.89 -0.98
C LEU A 318 -12.72 25.96 -2.05
N THR A 319 -12.22 27.11 -1.62
CA THR A 319 -11.77 28.18 -2.53
C THR A 319 -10.30 27.99 -2.83
N TYR A 320 -9.94 27.97 -4.11
CA TYR A 320 -8.58 27.76 -4.60
C TYR A 320 -8.24 28.69 -5.77
N ASP A 321 -6.96 28.76 -6.10
CA ASP A 321 -6.45 29.48 -7.28
C ASP A 321 -6.52 28.56 -8.50
N SER A 322 -7.44 28.86 -9.44
CA SER A 322 -7.65 28.04 -10.63
C SER A 322 -6.39 27.87 -11.48
N LYS A 323 -5.52 28.88 -11.55
CA LYS A 323 -4.27 28.79 -12.34
C LYS A 323 -3.30 27.82 -11.67
N LYS A 324 -3.17 27.86 -10.35
CA LYS A 324 -2.34 26.89 -9.60
C LYS A 324 -2.88 25.47 -9.72
N VAL A 325 -4.20 25.29 -9.64
CA VAL A 325 -4.85 23.99 -9.84
C VAL A 325 -4.55 23.43 -11.23
N VAL A 326 -4.72 24.21 -12.30
CA VAL A 326 -4.39 23.80 -13.67
C VAL A 326 -2.91 23.43 -13.79
N ASN A 327 -2.01 24.29 -13.29
CA ASN A 327 -0.57 24.01 -13.35
C ASN A 327 -0.20 22.72 -12.61
N TYR A 328 -0.81 22.48 -11.45
CA TYR A 328 -0.53 21.28 -10.67
C TYR A 328 -1.11 20.03 -11.33
N HIS A 329 -2.34 20.10 -11.84
CA HIS A 329 -2.93 19.05 -12.68
C HIS A 329 -2.00 18.69 -13.84
N ASP A 330 -1.56 19.69 -14.63
CA ASP A 330 -0.72 19.46 -15.80
C ASP A 330 0.65 18.88 -15.42
N SER A 331 1.22 19.30 -14.29
CA SER A 331 2.44 18.71 -13.74
C SER A 331 2.27 17.24 -13.40
N LEU A 332 1.16 16.87 -12.73
CA LEU A 332 0.87 15.48 -12.39
C LEU A 332 0.64 14.64 -13.65
N MET A 333 -0.16 15.14 -14.60
CA MET A 333 -0.43 14.42 -15.84
C MET A 333 0.84 14.26 -16.68
N LYS A 334 1.72 15.25 -16.72
CA LYS A 334 3.04 15.14 -17.38
C LYS A 334 3.91 14.08 -16.73
N GLU A 335 3.85 13.95 -15.41
CA GLU A 335 4.61 12.96 -14.66
C GLU A 335 4.07 11.54 -14.87
N TRP A 336 2.76 11.35 -14.78
CA TRP A 336 2.10 10.05 -14.90
C TRP A 336 2.00 9.50 -16.33
N LYS A 337 1.96 10.38 -17.35
CA LYS A 337 1.95 9.94 -18.76
C LYS A 337 3.24 9.26 -19.20
N LYS A 338 4.37 9.52 -18.53
CA LYS A 338 5.66 8.87 -18.81
C LYS A 338 5.68 7.35 -18.59
N GLU A 339 4.62 6.79 -18.00
CA GLU A 339 4.51 5.36 -17.74
C GLU A 339 3.65 4.63 -18.80
N VAL A 340 2.86 5.36 -19.60
CA VAL A 340 1.99 4.78 -20.64
C VAL A 340 2.75 4.57 -21.96
N ASP A 341 3.83 5.32 -22.16
CA ASP A 341 4.77 5.23 -23.28
C ASP A 341 6.05 4.51 -22.85
#